data_AF-A0A7J3VN55-F1
#
_entry.id   AF-A0A7J3VN55-F1
#
_cell.length_a   1.000
_cell.length_b   1.000
_cell.length_c   1.000
_cell.angle_alpha   90.00
_cell.angle_beta   90.00
_cell.angle_gamma   90.00
#
_symmetry.space_group_name_H-M   'P 1'
#
loop_
_entity.id
_entity.type
_entity.pdbx_description
1 polymer ?
#
loop_
_entity_poly.entity_id
_entity_poly.type
_entity_poly.pdbx_seq_one_letter_code
_entity_poly.pdbx_strand_id
1 'polypeptide(L)'
;MLEQIVSRYKQYPLALTGCRARAKDLAYDVCEYNILLLEDASINNTLHHYDSPSIDESNASSTGKGKNGLDGHIGSSMSNGSDEYIYMDDGSIARIHRIYRDTRMVEKVMLLDGMIILNDVNSRLSMLEAKMARVSRKVKILHARSLMADALFYASNAIHARDALEASFWLRSAACSYIEAHILSSGYVPMPSHILAQMRALSDINASTIAECLGLEQANRSSTARAMRALIHVLASFHYSRFAMTVVRKKLEYLSSMGMYTDACTYICYICSKLVEGKGIIMGSIKHLPVYDMLSIAMNLSSDHLSTSRLADTLLSICKARLNAY
;
A
#
# COMPACT_ATOMS: atom_id res chain seq x y z
N MET A 1 11.43 -23.29 8.07
CA MET A 1 11.68 -22.01 7.38
C MET A 1 12.33 -20.96 8.27
N LEU A 2 11.63 -20.43 9.29
CA LEU A 2 12.14 -19.33 10.11
C LEU A 2 13.50 -19.64 10.73
N GLU A 3 13.76 -20.88 11.13
CA GLU A 3 15.07 -21.33 11.61
C GLU A 3 16.21 -21.13 10.60
N GLN A 4 15.97 -21.39 9.31
CA GLN A 4 16.98 -21.18 8.26
C GLN A 4 17.28 -19.68 8.08
N ILE A 5 16.26 -18.84 8.12
CA ILE A 5 16.41 -17.38 8.04
C ILE A 5 17.15 -16.87 9.28
N VAL A 6 16.75 -17.30 10.48
CA VAL A 6 17.40 -16.93 11.73
C VAL A 6 18.87 -17.35 11.73
N SER A 7 19.20 -18.56 11.27
CA SER A 7 20.58 -19.03 11.13
C SER A 7 21.39 -18.15 10.16
N ARG A 8 20.83 -17.83 9.00
CA ARG A 8 21.47 -17.02 7.95
C ARG A 8 21.76 -15.58 8.39
N TYR A 9 20.88 -14.99 9.22
CA TYR A 9 20.95 -13.59 9.64
C TYR A 9 21.22 -13.43 11.14
N LYS A 10 21.72 -14.46 11.84
CA LYS A 10 21.89 -14.50 13.30
C LYS A 10 22.69 -13.35 13.89
N GLN A 11 23.51 -12.67 13.08
CA GLN A 11 24.29 -11.49 13.44
C GLN A 11 23.45 -10.21 13.59
N TYR A 12 22.21 -10.19 13.08
CA TYR A 12 21.30 -9.04 13.15
C TYR A 12 20.15 -9.29 14.11
N PRO A 13 19.63 -8.25 14.77
CA PRO A 13 18.29 -8.31 15.34
C PRO A 13 17.24 -8.53 14.24
N LEU A 14 16.37 -9.52 14.46
CA LEU A 14 15.40 -10.05 13.53
C LEU A 14 14.01 -10.11 14.16
N ALA A 15 12.99 -9.75 13.39
CA ALA A 15 11.60 -10.01 13.74
C ALA A 15 10.78 -10.47 12.52
N LEU A 16 9.72 -11.22 12.78
CA LEU A 16 8.62 -11.43 11.84
C LEU A 16 7.65 -10.24 11.96
N THR A 17 7.25 -9.67 10.84
CA THR A 17 6.26 -8.58 10.76
C THR A 17 5.17 -8.89 9.73
N GLY A 18 4.29 -7.93 9.46
CA GLY A 18 3.17 -8.06 8.53
C GLY A 18 2.05 -8.98 9.05
N CYS A 19 1.24 -9.52 8.14
CA CYS A 19 0.04 -10.28 8.51
C CYS A 19 0.32 -11.54 9.35
N ARG A 20 1.40 -12.27 9.05
CA ARG A 20 1.77 -13.46 9.82
C ARG A 20 2.15 -13.16 11.27
N ALA A 21 2.59 -11.94 11.56
CA ALA A 21 2.87 -11.49 12.93
C ALA A 21 1.62 -10.95 13.63
N ARG A 22 0.86 -10.09 12.93
CA ARG A 22 -0.21 -9.28 13.52
C ARG A 22 -1.55 -9.98 13.63
N ALA A 23 -1.80 -10.95 12.75
CA ALA A 23 -3.13 -11.45 12.53
C ALA A 23 -3.06 -12.93 12.17
N LYS A 24 -2.59 -13.76 13.12
CA LYS A 24 -2.39 -15.21 12.91
C LYS A 24 -3.64 -15.89 12.36
N ASP A 25 -4.82 -15.48 12.82
CA ASP A 25 -6.11 -16.06 12.40
C ASP A 25 -6.64 -15.46 11.08
N LEU A 26 -6.05 -14.38 10.58
CA LEU A 26 -6.41 -13.71 9.32
C LEU A 26 -5.39 -13.97 8.21
N ALA A 27 -4.17 -14.39 8.53
CA ALA A 27 -3.10 -14.60 7.55
C ALA A 27 -3.44 -15.77 6.62
N TYR A 28 -3.29 -15.54 5.32
CA TYR A 28 -3.44 -16.61 4.34
C TYR A 28 -2.17 -17.43 4.20
N ASP A 29 -2.29 -18.68 3.75
CA ASP A 29 -1.14 -19.55 3.50
C ASP A 29 -0.18 -18.97 2.46
N VAL A 30 -0.71 -18.15 1.54
CA VAL A 30 0.06 -17.48 0.49
C VAL A 30 0.81 -16.22 0.96
N CYS A 31 0.53 -15.74 2.17
CA CYS A 31 1.18 -14.55 2.70
C CYS A 31 2.69 -14.75 2.85
N GLU A 32 3.47 -13.74 2.52
CA GLU A 32 4.91 -13.77 2.66
C GLU A 32 5.31 -13.71 4.13
N TYR A 33 6.45 -14.31 4.45
CA TYR A 33 7.12 -14.06 5.72
C TYR A 33 7.87 -12.74 5.59
N ASN A 34 7.29 -11.66 6.13
CA ASN A 34 7.94 -10.37 6.14
C ASN A 34 8.94 -10.37 7.30
N ILE A 35 10.22 -10.40 6.99
CA ILE A 35 11.31 -10.45 7.97
C ILE A 35 11.90 -9.06 8.07
N LEU A 36 11.93 -8.50 9.27
CA LEU A 36 12.55 -7.23 9.56
C LEU A 36 13.97 -7.45 10.10
N LEU A 37 14.95 -6.76 9.51
CA LEU A 37 16.32 -6.68 9.96
C LEU A 37 16.66 -5.28 10.47
N LEU A 38 17.36 -5.22 11.61
CA LEU A 38 17.94 -3.98 12.12
C LEU A 38 19.45 -3.95 11.84
N GLU A 39 19.86 -3.31 10.75
CA GLU A 39 21.26 -3.35 10.29
C GLU A 39 22.18 -2.33 10.99
N ASP A 40 21.64 -1.31 11.67
CA ASP A 40 22.45 -0.17 12.17
C ASP A 40 22.57 -0.11 13.71
N ALA A 41 23.80 -0.23 14.22
CA ALA A 41 24.12 -0.15 15.66
C ALA A 41 23.98 1.27 16.24
N SER A 42 23.99 2.31 15.41
CA SER A 42 23.99 3.72 15.83
C SER A 42 22.60 4.30 16.13
N ILE A 43 21.53 3.58 15.77
CA ILE A 43 20.14 4.02 15.97
C ILE A 43 19.86 4.33 17.45
N ASN A 44 20.53 3.68 18.41
CA ASN A 44 20.28 3.92 19.83
C ASN A 44 20.74 5.30 20.34
N ASN A 45 21.75 5.94 19.73
CA ASN A 45 22.41 7.12 20.32
C ASN A 45 21.86 8.47 19.86
N THR A 46 21.14 8.55 18.73
CA THR A 46 20.64 9.83 18.17
C THR A 46 19.15 10.08 18.45
N LEU A 47 18.52 9.18 19.19
CA LEU A 47 17.07 9.12 19.32
C LEU A 47 16.53 10.04 20.45
N HIS A 48 17.38 10.83 21.12
CA HIS A 48 16.98 11.83 22.13
C HIS A 48 16.24 13.06 21.56
N HIS A 49 16.20 13.24 20.24
CA HIS A 49 15.61 14.43 19.61
C HIS A 49 14.13 14.29 19.21
N TYR A 50 13.49 13.13 19.43
CA TYR A 50 12.14 12.84 18.93
C TYR A 50 10.98 13.26 19.85
N ASP A 51 11.26 13.88 21.01
CA ASP A 51 10.21 14.45 21.86
C ASP A 51 9.52 15.68 21.23
N SER A 52 10.07 16.19 20.12
CA SER A 52 9.43 17.15 19.22
C SER A 52 9.60 16.67 17.78
N PRO A 53 8.58 16.11 17.11
CA PRO A 53 8.68 15.78 15.70
C PRO A 53 8.73 17.10 14.90
N SER A 54 9.94 17.56 14.55
CA SER A 54 10.11 18.53 13.48
C SER A 54 9.74 17.85 12.17
N ILE A 55 8.78 18.45 11.48
CA ILE A 55 8.18 17.98 10.25
C ILE A 55 9.21 18.13 9.12
N ASP A 56 9.58 17.04 8.45
CA ASP A 56 10.13 17.12 7.09
C ASP A 56 8.97 17.44 6.15
N GLU A 57 8.72 18.74 6.02
CA GLU A 57 7.67 19.34 5.21
C GLU A 57 8.20 19.50 3.77
N SER A 58 8.55 18.39 3.12
CA SER A 58 8.90 18.38 1.69
C SER A 58 7.95 17.49 0.91
N ASN A 59 6.79 18.07 0.59
CA ASN A 59 6.29 18.18 -0.79
C ASN A 59 4.81 18.61 -0.80
N ALA A 60 4.59 19.93 -0.78
CA ALA A 60 3.33 20.54 -1.18
C ALA A 60 3.55 21.99 -1.65
N SER A 61 4.19 22.18 -2.81
CA SER A 61 3.93 23.32 -3.72
C SER A 61 4.87 23.27 -4.93
N SER A 62 4.34 23.00 -6.13
CA SER A 62 4.98 23.43 -7.38
C SER A 62 3.98 24.26 -8.19
N THR A 63 3.93 25.55 -7.85
CA THR A 63 3.45 26.58 -8.76
C THR A 63 4.35 26.65 -9.98
N GLY A 64 3.74 26.71 -11.16
CA GLY A 64 4.40 26.57 -12.44
C GLY A 64 5.51 27.57 -12.75
N LYS A 65 6.49 27.09 -13.50
CA LYS A 65 7.24 27.85 -14.51
C LYS A 65 7.71 26.85 -15.57
N GLY A 66 7.22 27.02 -16.79
CA GLY A 66 7.63 26.21 -17.92
C GLY A 66 9.11 26.42 -18.26
N LYS A 67 9.73 25.35 -18.77
CA LYS A 67 10.76 25.41 -19.80
C LYS A 67 10.88 24.04 -20.46
N ASN A 68 10.86 24.08 -21.80
CA ASN A 68 11.00 22.97 -22.72
C ASN A 68 12.30 22.17 -22.49
N GLY A 69 12.22 20.86 -22.73
CA GLY A 69 13.38 19.98 -22.83
C GLY A 69 12.98 18.52 -22.67
N LEU A 70 12.60 17.88 -23.77
CA LEU A 70 12.81 16.43 -23.89
C LEU A 70 14.31 16.21 -23.78
N ASP A 71 14.76 15.48 -22.77
CA ASP A 71 15.75 14.42 -22.91
C ASP A 71 15.87 13.62 -21.62
N GLY A 72 15.92 12.30 -21.79
CA GLY A 72 15.76 11.30 -20.75
C GLY A 72 16.94 11.21 -19.81
N HIS A 73 16.64 11.29 -18.52
CA HIS A 73 17.23 10.51 -17.44
C HIS A 73 16.41 10.83 -16.19
N ILE A 74 15.43 9.97 -15.86
CA ILE A 74 14.60 10.17 -14.67
C ILE A 74 14.67 8.92 -13.80
N GLY A 75 15.21 9.16 -12.61
CA GLY A 75 15.59 8.18 -11.61
C GLY A 75 14.40 7.48 -10.96
N SER A 76 14.70 6.26 -10.57
CA SER A 76 13.98 5.39 -9.65
C SER A 76 13.54 6.14 -8.37
N SER A 77 12.24 6.34 -8.22
CA SER A 77 11.61 6.59 -6.92
C SER A 77 10.51 5.56 -6.71
N MET A 78 10.90 4.41 -6.17
CA MET A 78 10.12 3.44 -5.36
C MET A 78 11.01 2.23 -5.00
N SER A 79 12.27 2.49 -4.66
CA SER A 79 13.19 1.48 -4.09
C SER A 79 14.35 2.16 -3.38
N ASN A 80 14.10 2.79 -2.22
CA ASN A 80 15.18 3.05 -1.28
C ASN A 80 15.14 1.96 -0.22
N GLY A 81 15.88 0.89 -0.50
CA GLY A 81 15.87 -0.39 0.19
C GLY A 81 15.46 -1.48 -0.78
N SER A 82 16.42 -2.17 -1.39
CA SER A 82 16.14 -3.33 -2.24
C SER A 82 15.45 -4.40 -1.38
N ASP A 83 14.13 -4.54 -1.50
CA ASP A 83 13.41 -5.67 -0.94
C ASP A 83 14.06 -6.96 -1.45
N GLU A 84 14.71 -7.70 -0.55
CA GLU A 84 15.27 -9.00 -0.88
C GLU A 84 14.17 -10.04 -0.71
N TYR A 85 13.90 -10.80 -1.78
CA TYR A 85 12.97 -11.92 -1.74
C TYR A 85 13.76 -13.21 -1.66
N ILE A 86 13.42 -14.08 -0.71
CA ILE A 86 13.98 -15.42 -0.57
C ILE A 86 12.90 -16.43 -0.92
N TYR A 87 13.19 -17.30 -1.89
CA TYR A 87 12.33 -18.43 -2.26
C TYR A 87 12.83 -19.68 -1.54
N MET A 88 11.90 -20.41 -0.96
CA MET A 88 12.18 -21.65 -0.25
C MET A 88 11.74 -22.84 -1.10
N ASP A 89 12.30 -24.01 -0.80
CA ASP A 89 12.01 -25.26 -1.52
C ASP A 89 10.55 -25.70 -1.38
N ASP A 90 9.88 -25.34 -0.28
CA ASP A 90 8.44 -25.57 -0.06
C ASP A 90 7.52 -24.61 -0.83
N GLY A 91 8.09 -23.71 -1.64
CA GLY A 91 7.36 -22.74 -2.45
C GLY A 91 6.91 -21.49 -1.70
N SER A 92 7.21 -21.37 -0.41
CA SER A 92 6.97 -20.14 0.36
C SER A 92 7.96 -19.03 -0.01
N ILE A 93 7.59 -17.79 0.36
CA ILE A 93 8.38 -16.60 0.05
C ILE A 93 8.58 -15.80 1.33
N ALA A 94 9.84 -15.42 1.60
CA ALA A 94 10.17 -14.41 2.59
C ALA A 94 10.54 -13.10 1.90
N ARG A 95 10.08 -11.97 2.45
CA ARG A 95 10.47 -10.62 2.04
C ARG A 95 11.26 -9.97 3.17
N ILE A 96 12.47 -9.54 2.88
CA ILE A 96 13.36 -8.93 3.86
C ILE A 96 13.22 -7.40 3.80
N HIS A 97 12.80 -6.84 4.92
CA HIS A 97 12.73 -5.40 5.20
C HIS A 97 13.92 -5.00 6.06
N ARG A 98 14.47 -3.82 5.83
CA ARG A 98 15.65 -3.32 6.54
C ARG A 98 15.37 -1.95 7.11
N ILE A 99 15.55 -1.81 8.42
CA ILE A 99 15.48 -0.51 9.08
C ILE A 99 16.89 0.02 9.29
N TYR A 100 17.09 1.24 8.81
CA TYR A 100 18.28 2.06 8.94
C TYR A 100 17.98 3.32 9.74
N ARG A 101 19.01 4.12 10.04
CA ARG A 101 18.86 5.44 10.67
C ARG A 101 17.86 6.32 9.92
N ASP A 102 17.95 6.37 8.60
CA ASP A 102 17.16 7.30 7.76
C ASP A 102 15.84 6.70 7.26
N THR A 103 15.49 5.47 7.66
CA THR A 103 14.17 4.91 7.35
C THR A 103 13.07 5.83 7.89
N ARG A 104 12.08 6.14 7.05
CA ARG A 104 11.02 7.09 7.37
C ARG A 104 10.29 6.67 8.65
N MET A 105 9.88 7.65 9.46
CA MET A 105 9.21 7.38 10.74
C MET A 105 7.95 6.53 10.57
N VAL A 106 7.15 6.83 9.54
CA VAL A 106 5.94 6.06 9.22
C VAL A 106 6.27 4.60 8.92
N GLU A 107 7.32 4.34 8.14
CA GLU A 107 7.76 3.00 7.77
C GLU A 107 8.29 2.22 8.98
N LYS A 108 9.09 2.87 9.84
CA LYS A 108 9.54 2.27 11.11
C LYS A 108 8.34 1.84 11.96
N VAL A 109 7.38 2.72 12.18
CA VAL A 109 6.16 2.41 12.93
C VAL A 109 5.39 1.27 12.25
N MET A 110 5.18 1.32 10.93
CA MET A 110 4.45 0.29 10.20
C MET A 110 5.15 -1.07 10.16
N LEU A 111 6.47 -1.15 10.33
CA LEU A 111 7.21 -2.41 10.35
C LEU A 111 7.34 -2.99 11.76
N LEU A 112 7.49 -2.15 12.78
CA LEU A 112 7.71 -2.58 14.17
C LEU A 112 6.40 -2.96 14.89
N ASP A 113 5.28 -2.34 14.52
CA ASP A 113 3.99 -2.56 15.18
C ASP A 113 3.59 -4.04 15.17
N GLY A 114 3.34 -4.64 16.34
CA GLY A 114 2.91 -6.03 16.46
C GLY A 114 3.87 -7.07 15.84
N MET A 115 5.16 -6.75 15.72
CA MET A 115 6.16 -7.72 15.26
C MET A 115 6.42 -8.82 16.31
N ILE A 116 6.90 -9.97 15.86
CA ILE A 116 7.33 -11.09 16.71
C ILE A 116 8.84 -11.19 16.61
N ILE A 117 9.55 -10.98 17.72
CA ILE A 117 11.01 -11.06 17.75
C ILE A 117 11.46 -12.50 17.53
N LEU A 118 12.38 -12.70 16.60
CA LEU A 118 12.98 -14.00 16.28
C LEU A 118 14.41 -14.12 16.83
N ASN A 119 15.16 -13.01 16.83
CA ASN A 119 16.51 -12.93 17.39
C ASN A 119 16.78 -11.48 17.82
N ASP A 120 17.17 -11.23 19.06
CA ASP A 120 17.52 -9.88 19.52
C ASP A 120 18.48 -9.95 20.73
N VAL A 121 19.65 -10.56 20.53
CA VAL A 121 20.63 -10.85 21.60
C VAL A 121 20.95 -9.63 22.47
N ASN A 122 20.97 -8.43 21.88
CA ASN A 122 21.32 -7.18 22.55
C ASN A 122 20.10 -6.28 22.86
N SER A 123 18.87 -6.80 22.76
CA SER A 123 17.60 -6.07 22.98
C SER A 123 17.44 -4.78 22.15
N ARG A 124 18.19 -4.64 21.05
CA ARG A 124 18.22 -3.41 20.24
C ARG A 124 16.91 -3.21 19.51
N LEU A 125 16.32 -4.29 18.99
CA LEU A 125 15.07 -4.23 18.27
C LEU A 125 13.88 -4.03 19.23
N SER A 126 13.94 -4.68 20.39
CA SER A 126 12.98 -4.52 21.50
C SER A 126 12.94 -3.08 22.02
N MET A 127 14.12 -2.47 22.25
CA MET A 127 14.21 -1.06 22.67
C MET A 127 13.66 -0.10 21.62
N LEU A 128 13.96 -0.35 20.34
CA LEU A 128 13.44 0.46 19.25
C LEU A 128 11.91 0.37 19.15
N GLU A 129 11.34 -0.83 19.27
CA GLU A 129 9.89 -1.05 19.31
C GLU A 129 9.24 -0.29 20.47
N ALA A 130 9.73 -0.48 21.69
CA ALA A 130 9.17 0.16 22.88
C ALA A 130 9.20 1.69 22.78
N LYS A 131 10.21 2.23 22.08
CA LYS A 131 10.32 3.66 21.81
C LYS A 131 9.34 4.13 20.73
N MET A 132 9.21 3.39 19.63
CA MET A 132 8.28 3.72 18.55
C MET A 132 6.82 3.56 18.99
N ALA A 133 6.52 2.63 19.89
CA ALA A 133 5.19 2.44 20.48
C ALA A 133 4.64 3.73 21.12
N ARG A 134 5.52 4.56 21.71
CA ARG A 134 5.13 5.85 22.33
C ARG A 134 4.59 6.87 21.34
N VAL A 135 5.07 6.84 20.10
CA VAL A 135 4.65 7.78 19.03
C VAL A 135 3.77 7.12 17.97
N SER A 136 3.61 5.79 18.00
CA SER A 136 2.93 4.98 16.99
C SER A 136 1.55 5.52 16.64
N ARG A 137 0.71 5.78 17.65
CA ARG A 137 -0.65 6.30 17.43
C ARG A 137 -0.65 7.65 16.72
N LYS A 138 0.21 8.58 17.14
CA LYS A 138 0.31 9.91 16.51
C LYS A 138 0.77 9.80 15.06
N VAL A 139 1.80 8.99 14.79
CA VAL A 139 2.32 8.75 13.43
C VAL A 139 1.27 8.11 12.54
N LYS A 140 0.54 7.10 13.03
CA LYS A 140 -0.58 6.45 12.32
C LYS A 140 -1.69 7.44 11.98
N ILE A 141 -2.11 8.28 12.92
CA ILE A 141 -3.16 9.29 12.70
C ILE A 141 -2.70 10.34 11.68
N LEU A 142 -1.47 10.86 11.79
CA LEU A 142 -0.94 11.83 10.82
C LEU A 142 -0.87 11.22 9.41
N HIS A 143 -0.42 9.96 9.30
CA HIS A 143 -0.39 9.28 8.02
C HIS A 143 -1.81 9.03 7.47
N ALA A 144 -2.76 8.64 8.33
CA ALA A 144 -4.16 8.51 7.96
C ALA A 144 -4.74 9.84 7.42
N ARG A 145 -4.41 10.98 8.04
CA ARG A 145 -4.81 12.31 7.54
C ARG A 145 -4.23 12.60 6.15
N SER A 146 -2.97 12.25 5.91
CA SER A 146 -2.35 12.38 4.57
C SER A 146 -3.09 11.54 3.53
N LEU A 147 -3.33 10.26 3.81
CA LEU A 147 -4.05 9.36 2.89
C LEU A 147 -5.51 9.79 2.68
N MET A 148 -6.15 10.38 3.69
CA MET A 148 -7.49 10.94 3.57
C MET A 148 -7.50 12.20 2.68
N ALA A 149 -6.44 13.01 2.72
CA ALA A 149 -6.26 14.12 1.79
C ALA A 149 -6.03 13.63 0.35
N ASP A 150 -5.24 12.57 0.17
CA ASP A 150 -5.06 11.91 -1.13
C ASP A 150 -6.39 11.38 -1.68
N ALA A 151 -7.19 10.71 -0.82
CA ALA A 151 -8.51 10.23 -1.18
C ALA A 151 -9.45 11.37 -1.62
N LEU A 152 -9.43 12.49 -0.91
CA LEU A 152 -10.20 13.69 -1.27
C LEU A 152 -9.74 14.27 -2.62
N PHE A 153 -8.43 14.36 -2.83
CA PHE A 153 -7.85 14.84 -4.08
C PHE A 153 -8.23 13.94 -5.27
N TYR A 154 -8.14 12.61 -5.10
CA TYR A 154 -8.52 11.66 -6.15
C TYR A 154 -10.03 11.66 -6.42
N ALA A 155 -10.88 11.76 -5.40
CA ALA A 155 -12.32 11.92 -5.61
C ALA A 155 -12.63 13.21 -6.39
N SER A 156 -11.93 14.30 -6.09
CA SER A 156 -12.04 15.55 -6.86
C SER A 156 -11.61 15.38 -8.32
N ASN A 157 -10.50 14.67 -8.57
CA ASN A 157 -10.05 14.38 -9.94
C ASN A 157 -11.08 13.53 -10.70
N ALA A 158 -11.73 12.56 -10.04
CA ALA A 158 -12.77 11.74 -10.66
C ALA A 158 -13.96 12.58 -11.14
N ILE A 159 -14.37 13.60 -10.37
CA ILE A 159 -15.47 14.51 -10.73
C ILE A 159 -15.09 15.37 -11.96
N HIS A 160 -13.83 15.84 -12.02
CA HIS A 160 -13.39 16.79 -13.04
C HIS A 160 -12.73 16.13 -14.28
N ALA A 161 -12.47 14.83 -14.24
CA ALA A 161 -11.90 14.11 -15.36
C ALA A 161 -12.85 14.15 -16.58
N ARG A 162 -12.28 14.46 -17.76
CA ARG A 162 -13.04 14.51 -19.02
C ARG A 162 -13.25 13.14 -19.64
N ASP A 163 -12.36 12.21 -19.35
CA ASP A 163 -12.43 10.84 -19.83
C ASP A 163 -13.07 9.94 -18.75
N ALA A 164 -14.03 9.10 -19.14
CA ALA A 164 -14.79 8.29 -18.20
C ALA A 164 -13.95 7.20 -17.52
N LEU A 165 -13.02 6.59 -18.26
CA LEU A 165 -12.13 5.58 -17.71
C LEU A 165 -11.14 6.22 -16.73
N GLU A 166 -10.61 7.39 -17.07
CA GLU A 166 -9.78 8.18 -16.15
C GLU A 166 -10.54 8.57 -14.88
N ALA A 167 -11.80 9.02 -15.01
CA ALA A 167 -12.66 9.29 -13.85
C ALA A 167 -12.80 8.06 -12.95
N SER A 168 -13.07 6.89 -13.56
CA SER A 168 -13.22 5.62 -12.85
C SER A 168 -11.92 5.19 -12.16
N PHE A 169 -10.76 5.44 -12.77
CA PHE A 169 -9.45 5.19 -12.16
C PHE A 169 -9.26 6.00 -10.88
N TRP A 170 -9.54 7.31 -10.94
CA TRP A 170 -9.38 8.20 -9.80
C TRP A 170 -10.36 7.85 -8.68
N LEU A 171 -11.59 7.46 -8.99
CA LEU A 171 -12.56 7.01 -8.00
C LEU A 171 -12.07 5.77 -7.24
N ARG A 172 -11.54 4.76 -7.95
CA ARG A 172 -11.02 3.54 -7.31
C ARG A 172 -9.77 3.81 -6.47
N SER A 173 -8.90 4.70 -6.94
CA SER A 173 -7.73 5.12 -6.17
C SER A 173 -8.13 5.89 -4.92
N ALA A 174 -9.13 6.76 -5.00
CA ALA A 174 -9.71 7.43 -3.86
C ALA A 174 -10.25 6.43 -2.82
N ALA A 175 -10.97 5.40 -3.27
CA ALA A 175 -11.49 4.36 -2.40
C ALA A 175 -10.36 3.57 -1.71
N CYS A 176 -9.29 3.22 -2.43
CA CYS A 176 -8.13 2.53 -1.85
C CYS A 176 -7.45 3.38 -0.75
N SER A 177 -7.17 4.65 -1.02
CA SER A 177 -6.56 5.57 -0.05
C SER A 177 -7.47 5.82 1.16
N TYR A 178 -8.79 5.90 0.94
CA TYR A 178 -9.78 6.03 2.01
C TYR A 178 -9.78 4.82 2.96
N ILE A 179 -9.79 3.60 2.43
CA ILE A 179 -9.75 2.37 3.24
C ILE A 179 -8.46 2.35 4.08
N GLU A 180 -7.32 2.63 3.45
CA GLU A 180 -6.02 2.64 4.11
C GLU A 180 -5.97 3.65 5.28
N ALA A 181 -6.44 4.87 5.02
CA ALA A 181 -6.57 5.91 6.04
C ALA A 181 -7.47 5.47 7.21
N HIS A 182 -8.58 4.78 6.92
CA HIS A 182 -9.52 4.38 7.95
C HIS A 182 -8.99 3.23 8.82
N ILE A 183 -8.27 2.28 8.22
CA ILE A 183 -7.57 1.21 8.96
C ILE A 183 -6.52 1.82 9.90
N LEU A 184 -5.72 2.78 9.39
CA LEU A 184 -4.65 3.43 10.17
C LEU A 184 -5.18 4.26 11.33
N SER A 185 -6.23 5.06 11.09
CA SER A 185 -6.86 5.87 12.15
C SER A 185 -7.52 5.02 13.23
N SER A 186 -7.96 3.81 12.87
CA SER A 186 -8.45 2.80 13.82
C SER A 186 -7.32 2.08 14.58
N GLY A 187 -6.05 2.44 14.33
CA GLY A 187 -4.89 1.92 15.03
C GLY A 187 -4.25 0.68 14.41
N TYR A 188 -4.81 0.16 13.32
CA TYR A 188 -4.30 -1.04 12.64
C TYR A 188 -3.34 -0.68 11.50
N VAL A 189 -2.45 -1.61 11.15
CA VAL A 189 -1.62 -1.46 9.95
C VAL A 189 -2.33 -2.08 8.74
N PRO A 190 -2.47 -1.36 7.61
CA PRO A 190 -3.02 -1.90 6.38
C PRO A 190 -2.22 -3.08 5.85
N MET A 191 -2.91 -4.13 5.43
CA MET A 191 -2.34 -5.34 4.87
C MET A 191 -2.96 -5.57 3.50
N PRO A 192 -2.24 -5.32 2.39
CA PRO A 192 -2.84 -5.23 1.05
C PRO A 192 -3.73 -6.42 0.65
N SER A 193 -3.31 -7.65 0.94
CA SER A 193 -4.08 -8.86 0.61
C SER A 193 -5.29 -9.09 1.51
N HIS A 194 -5.39 -8.39 2.63
CA HIS A 194 -6.48 -8.49 3.60
C HIS A 194 -7.25 -7.17 3.72
N ILE A 195 -6.96 -6.18 2.89
CA ILE A 195 -7.44 -4.81 3.10
C ILE A 195 -8.97 -4.73 3.10
N LEU A 196 -9.64 -5.56 2.29
CA LEU A 196 -11.10 -5.65 2.27
C LEU A 196 -11.66 -6.34 3.51
N ALA A 197 -11.01 -7.40 4.00
CA ALA A 197 -11.38 -8.05 5.26
C ALA A 197 -11.18 -7.10 6.46
N GLN A 198 -10.07 -6.36 6.49
CA GLN A 198 -9.82 -5.32 7.49
C GLN A 198 -10.89 -4.23 7.44
N MET A 199 -11.24 -3.76 6.24
CA MET A 199 -12.31 -2.79 6.04
C MET A 199 -13.64 -3.28 6.62
N ARG A 200 -14.04 -4.52 6.31
CA ARG A 200 -15.30 -5.13 6.79
C ARG A 200 -15.35 -5.29 8.30
N ALA A 201 -14.21 -5.34 8.98
CA ALA A 201 -14.13 -5.44 10.44
C ALA A 201 -14.27 -4.08 11.15
N LEU A 202 -14.27 -2.95 10.43
CA LEU A 202 -14.45 -1.61 11.00
C LEU A 202 -15.94 -1.31 11.16
N SER A 203 -16.36 -0.83 12.34
CA SER A 203 -17.78 -0.54 12.63
C SER A 203 -18.33 0.69 11.91
N ASP A 204 -17.48 1.69 11.65
CA ASP A 204 -17.94 3.02 11.25
C ASP A 204 -17.68 3.32 9.76
N ILE A 205 -17.32 2.31 8.96
CA ILE A 205 -17.02 2.52 7.54
C ILE A 205 -18.26 2.37 6.67
N ASN A 206 -18.42 3.25 5.67
CA ASN A 206 -19.47 3.14 4.65
C ASN A 206 -19.15 2.02 3.64
N ALA A 207 -19.13 0.77 4.11
CA ALA A 207 -18.65 -0.39 3.36
C ALA A 207 -19.34 -0.59 2.00
N SER A 208 -20.65 -0.33 1.91
CA SER A 208 -21.42 -0.43 0.67
C SER A 208 -20.95 0.59 -0.36
N THR A 209 -20.89 1.88 0.02
CA THR A 209 -20.41 2.95 -0.84
C THR A 209 -18.98 2.69 -1.33
N ILE A 210 -18.10 2.21 -0.44
CA ILE A 210 -16.72 1.89 -0.81
C ILE A 210 -16.66 0.69 -1.77
N ALA A 211 -17.48 -0.34 -1.56
CA ALA A 211 -17.58 -1.47 -2.48
C ALA A 211 -18.06 -1.05 -3.88
N GLU A 212 -19.04 -0.13 -3.96
CA GLU A 212 -19.51 0.46 -5.22
C GLU A 212 -18.42 1.32 -5.87
N CYS A 213 -17.69 2.15 -5.11
CA CYS A 213 -16.57 2.94 -5.64
C CYS A 213 -15.46 2.05 -6.24
N LEU A 214 -15.23 0.87 -5.66
CA LEU A 214 -14.31 -0.14 -6.17
C LEU A 214 -14.88 -0.95 -7.34
N GLY A 215 -16.20 -0.92 -7.59
CA GLY A 215 -16.87 -1.71 -8.61
C GLY A 215 -16.88 -3.21 -8.31
N LEU A 216 -17.02 -3.59 -7.03
CA LEU A 216 -16.94 -4.99 -6.58
C LEU A 216 -18.15 -5.83 -7.01
N GLU A 217 -19.26 -5.21 -7.40
CA GLU A 217 -20.45 -5.89 -7.94
C GLU A 217 -20.18 -6.65 -9.25
N GLN A 218 -19.10 -6.28 -9.96
CA GLN A 218 -18.66 -6.92 -11.20
C GLN A 218 -17.60 -8.01 -10.98
N ALA A 219 -17.18 -8.24 -9.73
CA ALA A 219 -16.16 -9.21 -9.40
C ALA A 219 -16.69 -10.64 -9.56
N ASN A 220 -16.13 -11.38 -10.52
CA ASN A 220 -16.43 -12.78 -10.76
C ASN A 220 -15.19 -13.47 -11.34
N ARG A 221 -15.22 -14.81 -11.39
CA ARG A 221 -14.09 -15.62 -11.87
C ARG A 221 -13.50 -15.10 -13.19
N SER A 222 -14.35 -14.77 -14.16
CA SER A 222 -13.93 -14.34 -15.49
C SER A 222 -13.34 -12.93 -15.50
N SER A 223 -14.00 -11.97 -14.82
CA SER A 223 -13.49 -10.59 -14.74
C SER A 223 -12.18 -10.52 -13.95
N THR A 224 -12.09 -11.21 -12.81
CA THR A 224 -10.87 -11.29 -12.00
C THR A 224 -9.71 -11.94 -12.76
N ALA A 225 -9.95 -13.01 -13.53
CA ALA A 225 -8.89 -13.66 -14.32
C ALA A 225 -8.36 -12.76 -15.45
N ARG A 226 -9.22 -11.94 -16.07
CA ARG A 226 -8.78 -10.92 -17.04
C ARG A 226 -7.98 -9.82 -16.35
N ALA A 227 -8.51 -9.29 -15.25
CA ALA A 227 -7.88 -8.25 -14.46
C ALA A 227 -6.48 -8.65 -13.97
N MET A 228 -6.35 -9.88 -13.47
CA MET A 228 -5.07 -10.45 -13.03
C MET A 228 -4.05 -10.50 -14.17
N ARG A 229 -4.42 -11.02 -15.35
CA ARG A 229 -3.51 -11.08 -16.50
C ARG A 229 -3.06 -9.67 -16.90
N ALA A 230 -3.99 -8.73 -17.00
CA ALA A 230 -3.70 -7.34 -17.33
C ALA A 230 -2.77 -6.68 -16.30
N LEU A 231 -2.99 -6.90 -15.00
CA LEU A 231 -2.09 -6.39 -13.95
C LEU A 231 -0.66 -6.90 -14.12
N ILE A 232 -0.46 -8.19 -14.42
CA ILE A 232 0.89 -8.73 -14.65
C ILE A 232 1.56 -8.04 -15.84
N HIS A 233 0.83 -7.72 -16.91
CA HIS A 233 1.35 -6.92 -18.02
C HIS A 233 1.73 -5.50 -17.58
N VAL A 234 0.86 -4.82 -16.81
CA VAL A 234 1.15 -3.48 -16.25
C VAL A 234 2.44 -3.52 -15.43
N LEU A 235 2.58 -4.46 -14.50
CA LEU A 235 3.76 -4.59 -13.64
C LEU A 235 5.04 -4.83 -14.45
N ALA A 236 4.99 -5.68 -15.48
CA ALA A 236 6.11 -5.94 -16.36
C ALA A 236 6.54 -4.69 -17.13
N SER A 237 5.60 -3.90 -17.64
CA SER A 237 5.86 -2.64 -18.33
C SER A 237 6.46 -1.56 -17.42
N PHE A 238 6.20 -1.62 -16.11
CA PHE A 238 6.84 -0.76 -15.11
C PHE A 238 8.16 -1.33 -14.56
N HIS A 239 8.70 -2.38 -15.18
CA HIS A 239 9.95 -3.04 -14.81
C HIS A 239 9.99 -3.58 -13.37
N TYR A 240 8.85 -4.04 -12.85
CA TYR A 240 8.84 -4.75 -11.57
C TYR A 240 9.69 -6.03 -11.66
N SER A 241 10.36 -6.37 -10.56
CA SER A 241 11.16 -7.59 -10.51
C SER A 241 10.29 -8.84 -10.73
N ARG A 242 10.88 -9.87 -11.34
CA ARG A 242 10.21 -11.17 -11.51
C ARG A 242 9.67 -11.72 -10.19
N PHE A 243 10.38 -11.45 -9.09
CA PHE A 243 9.99 -11.88 -7.76
C PHE A 243 8.76 -11.14 -7.23
N ALA A 244 8.72 -9.81 -7.34
CA ALA A 244 7.55 -9.03 -6.93
C ALA A 244 6.30 -9.43 -7.74
N MET A 245 6.44 -9.62 -9.06
CA MET A 245 5.33 -10.10 -9.90
C MET A 245 4.87 -11.51 -9.52
N THR A 246 5.78 -12.39 -9.11
CA THR A 246 5.44 -13.77 -8.70
C THR A 246 4.68 -13.78 -7.38
N VAL A 247 5.05 -12.91 -6.44
CA VAL A 247 4.30 -12.70 -5.20
C VAL A 247 2.87 -12.23 -5.47
N VAL A 248 2.70 -11.19 -6.29
CA VAL A 248 1.38 -10.68 -6.68
C VAL A 248 0.54 -11.77 -7.35
N ARG A 249 1.15 -12.51 -8.29
CA ARG A 249 0.50 -13.63 -8.99
C ARG A 249 0.00 -14.69 -8.02
N LYS A 250 0.86 -15.20 -7.13
CA LYS A 250 0.49 -16.25 -6.16
C LYS A 250 -0.68 -15.79 -5.28
N LYS A 251 -0.66 -14.56 -4.80
CA LYS A 251 -1.76 -13.98 -4.00
C LYS A 251 -3.08 -13.96 -4.76
N LEU A 252 -3.07 -13.53 -6.02
CA LEU A 252 -4.27 -13.48 -6.84
C LEU A 252 -4.79 -14.87 -7.22
N GLU A 253 -3.90 -15.82 -7.50
CA GLU A 253 -4.24 -17.23 -7.71
C GLU A 253 -4.92 -17.83 -6.47
N TYR A 254 -4.34 -17.61 -5.28
CA TYR A 254 -4.92 -18.07 -4.01
C TYR A 254 -6.30 -17.47 -3.74
N LEU A 255 -6.44 -16.15 -3.84
CA LEU A 255 -7.74 -15.49 -3.62
C LEU A 255 -8.78 -16.01 -4.62
N SER A 256 -8.39 -16.23 -5.88
CA SER A 256 -9.28 -16.77 -6.90
C SER A 256 -9.65 -18.23 -6.67
N SER A 257 -8.72 -19.07 -6.20
CA SER A 257 -8.99 -20.49 -5.89
C SER A 257 -9.90 -20.66 -4.67
N MET A 258 -9.84 -19.71 -3.73
CA MET A 258 -10.73 -19.65 -2.57
C MET A 258 -12.08 -18.98 -2.86
N GLY A 259 -12.36 -18.59 -4.11
CA GLY A 259 -13.60 -17.91 -4.49
C GLY A 259 -13.71 -16.46 -4.01
N MET A 260 -12.62 -15.87 -3.52
CA MET A 260 -12.56 -14.52 -2.95
C MET A 260 -12.35 -13.45 -4.03
N TYR A 261 -13.25 -13.40 -5.01
CA TYR A 261 -13.11 -12.52 -6.18
C TYR A 261 -13.15 -11.04 -5.83
N THR A 262 -13.94 -10.64 -4.83
CA THR A 262 -13.98 -9.25 -4.36
C THR A 262 -12.64 -8.83 -3.77
N ASP A 263 -12.03 -9.69 -2.95
CA ASP A 263 -10.76 -9.44 -2.29
C ASP A 263 -9.62 -9.38 -3.32
N ALA A 264 -9.65 -10.26 -4.34
CA ALA A 264 -8.73 -10.20 -5.47
C ALA A 264 -8.87 -8.88 -6.24
N CYS A 265 -10.09 -8.43 -6.57
CA CYS A 265 -10.33 -7.16 -7.27
C CYS A 265 -9.88 -5.96 -6.44
N THR A 266 -10.15 -5.93 -5.13
CA THR A 266 -9.64 -4.87 -4.23
C THR A 266 -8.12 -4.87 -4.19
N TYR A 267 -7.48 -6.04 -4.09
CA TYR A 267 -6.02 -6.13 -4.10
C TYR A 267 -5.42 -5.64 -5.43
N ILE A 268 -6.04 -5.94 -6.58
CA ILE A 268 -5.61 -5.42 -7.88
C ILE A 268 -5.71 -3.88 -7.92
N CYS A 269 -6.86 -3.32 -7.50
CA CYS A 269 -7.05 -1.87 -7.43
C CYS A 269 -5.98 -1.21 -6.56
N TYR A 270 -5.73 -1.77 -5.38
CA TYR A 270 -4.70 -1.28 -4.47
C TYR A 270 -3.31 -1.26 -5.13
N ILE A 271 -2.89 -2.35 -5.78
CA ILE A 271 -1.58 -2.41 -6.45
C ILE A 271 -1.50 -1.39 -7.60
N CYS A 272 -2.55 -1.27 -8.42
CA CYS A 272 -2.59 -0.30 -9.50
C CYS A 272 -2.49 1.15 -8.98
N SER A 273 -3.24 1.50 -7.94
CA SER A 273 -3.20 2.84 -7.35
C SER A 273 -1.82 3.17 -6.80
N LYS A 274 -1.21 2.27 -6.01
CA LYS A 274 0.15 2.47 -5.47
C LYS A 274 1.23 2.57 -6.55
N LEU A 275 1.06 1.84 -7.65
CA LEU A 275 1.99 1.90 -8.77
C LEU A 275 1.97 3.28 -9.44
N VAL A 276 0.78 3.85 -9.63
CA VAL A 276 0.60 5.15 -10.29
C VAL A 276 1.05 6.29 -9.39
N GLU A 277 0.71 6.21 -8.09
CA GLU A 277 1.21 7.10 -7.03
C GLU A 277 2.73 7.16 -7.02
N GLY A 278 3.39 6.00 -6.98
CA GLY A 278 4.85 5.90 -6.93
C GLY A 278 5.57 6.52 -8.14
N LYS A 279 4.87 6.63 -9.28
CA LYS A 279 5.42 7.23 -10.51
C LYS A 279 5.09 8.72 -10.65
N GLY A 280 4.39 9.33 -9.69
CA GLY A 280 4.03 10.74 -9.72
C GLY A 280 3.10 11.10 -10.88
N ILE A 281 2.27 10.16 -11.32
CA ILE A 281 1.32 10.37 -12.42
C ILE A 281 0.19 11.27 -11.93
N ILE A 282 -0.14 12.29 -12.72
CA ILE A 282 -1.12 13.34 -12.41
C ILE A 282 -2.36 13.23 -13.30
N MET A 283 -3.43 13.93 -12.93
CA MET A 283 -4.64 14.03 -13.74
C MET A 283 -4.32 14.55 -15.16
N GLY A 284 -4.97 13.97 -16.16
CA GLY A 284 -4.81 14.25 -17.58
C GLY A 284 -3.71 13.46 -18.27
N SER A 285 -2.80 12.80 -17.54
CA SER A 285 -1.67 12.06 -18.12
C SER A 285 -1.85 10.54 -18.15
N ILE A 286 -2.83 9.99 -17.42
CA ILE A 286 -3.05 8.54 -17.32
C ILE A 286 -3.30 7.90 -18.69
N LYS A 287 -4.13 8.54 -19.53
CA LYS A 287 -4.45 8.07 -20.89
C LYS A 287 -3.25 8.03 -21.84
N HIS A 288 -2.16 8.71 -21.49
CA HIS A 288 -0.93 8.74 -22.29
C HIS A 288 0.07 7.66 -21.84
N LEU A 289 -0.26 6.89 -20.80
CA LEU A 289 0.54 5.74 -20.41
C LEU A 289 0.42 4.65 -21.48
N PRO A 290 1.55 4.06 -21.93
CA PRO A 290 1.53 2.95 -22.88
C PRO A 290 0.72 1.72 -22.41
N VAL A 291 0.43 1.66 -21.10
CA VAL A 291 -0.29 0.57 -20.44
C VAL A 291 -1.74 0.93 -20.12
N TYR A 292 -2.27 2.04 -20.62
CA TYR A 292 -3.59 2.54 -20.24
C TYR A 292 -4.70 1.50 -20.46
N ASP A 293 -4.72 0.82 -21.60
CA ASP A 293 -5.70 -0.22 -21.89
C ASP A 293 -5.61 -1.40 -20.92
N MET A 294 -4.38 -1.80 -20.56
CA MET A 294 -4.16 -2.86 -19.58
C MET A 294 -4.55 -2.42 -18.18
N LEU A 295 -4.31 -1.15 -17.82
CA LEU A 295 -4.76 -0.58 -16.55
C LEU A 295 -6.29 -0.55 -16.48
N SER A 296 -6.93 -0.20 -17.58
CA SER A 296 -8.39 -0.22 -17.72
C SER A 296 -8.98 -1.60 -17.47
N ILE A 297 -8.39 -2.63 -18.08
CA ILE A 297 -8.79 -4.03 -17.87
C ILE A 297 -8.47 -4.49 -16.45
N ALA A 298 -7.29 -4.14 -15.91
CA ALA A 298 -6.84 -4.56 -14.59
C ALA A 298 -7.78 -4.05 -13.49
N MET A 299 -8.16 -2.79 -13.55
CA MET A 299 -9.05 -2.20 -12.55
C MET A 299 -10.53 -2.36 -12.91
N ASN A 300 -10.86 -2.89 -14.09
CA ASN A 300 -12.24 -2.99 -14.61
C ASN A 300 -12.92 -1.61 -14.72
N LEU A 301 -12.23 -0.62 -15.30
CA LEU A 301 -12.68 0.79 -15.41
C LEU A 301 -14.04 0.91 -16.10
N SER A 302 -14.92 1.73 -15.51
CA SER A 302 -16.27 1.99 -16.02
C SER A 302 -16.26 3.16 -17.00
N SER A 303 -17.03 3.06 -18.07
CA SER A 303 -17.33 4.17 -18.97
C SER A 303 -18.55 4.99 -18.54
N ASP A 304 -19.24 4.61 -17.45
CA ASP A 304 -20.36 5.36 -16.89
C ASP A 304 -19.86 6.56 -16.07
N HIS A 305 -19.69 7.69 -16.78
CA HIS A 305 -19.22 8.94 -16.19
C HIS A 305 -20.18 9.49 -15.13
N LEU A 306 -21.50 9.38 -15.35
CA LEU A 306 -22.50 9.93 -14.45
C LEU A 306 -22.49 9.19 -13.10
N SER A 307 -22.51 7.85 -13.13
CA SER A 307 -22.44 7.04 -11.91
C SER A 307 -21.11 7.25 -11.18
N THR A 308 -20.01 7.31 -11.93
CA THR A 308 -18.66 7.57 -11.38
C THR A 308 -18.62 8.92 -10.66
N SER A 309 -19.13 9.98 -11.27
CA SER A 309 -19.16 11.33 -10.69
C SER A 309 -19.99 11.38 -9.41
N ARG A 310 -21.19 10.76 -9.42
CA ARG A 310 -22.05 10.66 -8.22
C ARG A 310 -21.38 9.93 -7.05
N LEU A 311 -20.72 8.81 -7.34
CA LEU A 311 -19.97 8.05 -6.32
C LEU A 311 -18.77 8.86 -5.81
N ALA A 312 -18.07 9.57 -6.69
CA ALA A 312 -16.97 10.44 -6.32
C ALA A 312 -17.41 11.60 -5.42
N ASP A 313 -18.53 12.27 -5.72
CA ASP A 313 -19.12 13.31 -4.86
C ASP A 313 -19.51 12.77 -3.48
N THR A 314 -20.06 11.55 -3.44
CA THR A 314 -20.41 10.88 -2.19
C THR A 314 -19.16 10.60 -1.35
N LEU A 315 -18.13 10.00 -1.97
CA LEU A 315 -16.86 9.71 -1.32
C LEU A 315 -16.15 10.99 -0.85
N LEU A 316 -16.15 12.04 -1.68
CA LEU A 316 -15.60 13.35 -1.34
C LEU A 316 -16.24 13.91 -0.06
N SER A 317 -17.56 13.80 0.06
CA SER A 317 -18.32 14.25 1.24
C SER A 317 -17.96 13.45 2.49
N ILE A 318 -17.80 12.13 2.35
CA ILE A 318 -17.35 11.24 3.44
C ILE A 318 -15.93 11.61 3.90
N CYS A 319 -15.00 11.82 2.96
CA CYS A 319 -13.64 12.23 3.26
C CYS A 319 -13.59 13.57 4.03
N LYS A 320 -14.38 14.57 3.60
CA LYS A 320 -14.49 15.87 4.28
C LYS A 320 -15.01 15.72 5.71
N ALA A 321 -16.08 14.95 5.91
CA ALA A 321 -16.64 14.72 7.23
C ALA A 321 -15.62 14.04 8.16
N ARG A 322 -14.86 13.06 7.65
CA ARG A 322 -13.81 12.37 8.41
C ARG A 322 -12.61 13.25 8.72
N LEU A 323 -12.16 14.09 7.79
CA LEU A 323 -11.06 15.03 8.03
C LEU A 323 -11.37 16.02 9.15
N ASN A 324 -12.62 16.47 9.25
CA ASN A 324 -13.09 17.38 10.31
C ASN A 324 -13.21 16.70 11.68
N ALA A 325 -13.26 15.36 11.73
CA ALA A 325 -13.37 14.60 12.96
C ALA A 325 -12.01 14.27 13.61
N TYR A 326 -10.89 14.50 12.91
CA TYR A 326 -9.53 14.32 13.41
C TYR A 326 -8.98 15.56 14.11
#